data_AF-A0A150IR86-F1
#
_entry.id   AF-A0A150IR86-F1
#
_cell.length_a   1.000
_cell.length_b   1.000
_cell.length_c   1.000
_cell.angle_alpha   90.00
_cell.angle_beta   90.00
_cell.angle_gamma   90.00
#
_symmetry.space_group_name_H-M   'P 1'
#
loop_
_entity.id
_entity.type
_entity.pdbx_description
1 polymer ?
#
loop_
_entity_poly.entity_id
_entity_poly.type
_entity_poly.pdbx_seq_one_letter_code
_entity_poly.pdbx_strand_id
1 'polypeptide(L)'
;MQEGDLIGKSSNMAFASKELNRLINELNWDPKLVTITSCDADSQLPSDYFANLSYYYIFDQDSIYKFYTGAVQLYANIWRLPFFARVKNSMSTIYNVGRLIRTDKLVPFSTYTTSFWLIKEIGFWSPDIVPEDFHTFCKALFKFPAKVATVPLFQKIMSDAAEGEGSIDTIKNNYFQERRWSWGISDDGWIIKNMIKSVLTGKATLRSLYISGHIVFDHISGVGLALLVSLGGNIPLLINPRFANTVVGFNLPIVSSFIIQITLLFFVLMIIVDSLMKPTIPGKMTFKRRILLLLEWIVQPITSIFMVTIPGFEAHTRLLFGKYLEYYLTKKKD
;
A
#
# COMPACT_ATOMS: atom_id res chain seq x y z
N MET A 1 7.89 17.36 18.82
CA MET A 1 8.82 17.46 17.68
C MET A 1 10.18 17.83 18.23
N GLN A 2 11.20 17.01 17.97
CA GLN A 2 12.58 17.32 18.34
C GLN A 2 13.33 17.84 17.11
N GLU A 3 14.40 18.60 17.32
CA GLU A 3 15.26 19.12 16.26
C GLU A 3 15.93 17.95 15.52
N GLY A 4 15.74 17.85 14.20
CA GLY A 4 16.24 16.75 13.36
C GLY A 4 15.20 15.69 12.95
N ASP A 5 13.99 15.71 13.52
CA ASP A 5 12.90 14.83 13.07
C ASP A 5 12.37 15.25 11.68
N LEU A 6 12.06 14.28 10.82
CA LEU A 6 11.34 14.56 9.58
C LEU A 6 9.93 15.05 9.91
N ILE A 7 9.50 16.17 9.33
CA ILE A 7 8.11 16.65 9.45
C ILE A 7 7.20 15.61 8.80
N GLY A 8 6.26 15.06 9.57
CA GLY A 8 5.28 14.11 9.03
C GLY A 8 4.67 13.17 10.07
N LYS A 9 3.98 12.15 9.55
CA LYS A 9 3.27 11.13 10.35
C LYS A 9 4.22 10.35 11.26
N SER A 10 5.38 9.95 10.75
CA SER A 10 6.39 9.16 11.44
C SER A 10 6.89 9.80 12.74
N SER A 11 7.28 11.07 12.70
CA SER A 11 7.77 11.81 13.88
C SER A 11 6.67 12.08 14.91
N ASN A 12 5.46 12.39 14.46
CA ASN A 12 4.30 12.54 15.34
C ASN A 12 3.99 11.23 16.08
N MET A 13 4.01 10.10 15.38
CA MET A 13 3.80 8.78 15.99
C MET A 13 4.93 8.39 16.94
N ALA A 14 6.19 8.66 16.57
CA ALA A 14 7.35 8.41 17.43
C ALA A 14 7.26 9.21 18.75
N PHE A 15 6.85 10.47 18.69
CA PHE A 15 6.62 11.29 19.88
C PHE A 15 5.43 10.78 20.71
N ALA A 16 4.26 10.58 20.08
CA ALA A 16 3.05 10.16 20.76
C ALA A 16 3.21 8.79 21.46
N SER A 17 3.96 7.86 20.86
CA SER A 17 4.20 6.54 21.45
C SER A 17 5.11 6.58 22.70
N LYS A 18 6.04 7.54 22.78
CA LYS A 18 6.85 7.78 23.98
C LYS A 18 6.03 8.39 25.11
N GLU A 19 5.15 9.34 24.79
CA GLU A 19 4.21 9.90 25.77
C GLU A 19 3.21 8.86 26.28
N LEU A 20 2.70 8.01 25.38
CA LEU A 20 1.85 6.90 25.78
C LEU A 20 2.59 5.90 26.67
N ASN A 21 3.88 5.63 26.43
CA ASN A 21 4.69 4.79 27.32
C ASN A 21 4.76 5.38 28.73
N ARG A 22 4.96 6.71 28.85
CA ARG A 22 4.97 7.40 30.14
C ARG A 22 3.63 7.21 30.87
N LEU A 23 2.52 7.44 30.18
CA LEU A 23 1.18 7.28 30.73
C LEU A 23 0.87 5.84 31.15
N ILE A 24 1.23 4.85 30.32
CA ILE A 24 1.02 3.42 30.64
C ILE A 24 1.79 3.02 31.89
N ASN A 25 3.02 3.52 32.08
CA ASN A 25 3.80 3.25 33.28
C ASN A 25 3.17 3.93 34.51
N GLU A 26 2.69 5.17 34.38
CA GLU A 26 2.01 5.90 35.46
C GLU A 26 0.72 5.23 35.91
N LEU A 27 -0.05 4.70 34.95
CA LEU A 27 -1.30 3.98 35.21
C LEU A 27 -1.08 2.51 35.61
N ASN A 28 0.16 2.02 35.60
CA ASN A 28 0.55 0.64 35.85
C ASN A 28 -0.24 -0.38 34.98
N TRP A 29 -0.46 -0.04 33.71
CA TRP A 29 -1.13 -0.92 32.76
C TRP A 29 -0.15 -1.93 32.15
N ASP A 30 -0.58 -3.18 31.97
CA ASP A 30 0.22 -4.17 31.22
C ASP A 30 0.26 -3.78 29.72
N PRO A 31 1.44 -3.48 29.14
CA PRO A 31 1.59 -3.16 27.72
C PRO A 31 1.02 -4.22 26.76
N LYS A 32 0.92 -5.49 27.20
CA LYS A 32 0.34 -6.58 26.40
C LYS A 32 -1.17 -6.52 26.31
N LEU A 33 -1.83 -5.84 27.24
CA LEU A 33 -3.28 -5.61 27.25
C LEU A 33 -3.68 -4.27 26.63
N VAL A 34 -2.70 -3.48 26.18
CA VAL A 34 -2.92 -2.20 25.51
C VAL A 34 -2.65 -2.36 24.02
N THR A 35 -3.62 -2.01 23.18
CA THR A 35 -3.46 -1.90 21.73
C THR A 35 -3.27 -0.45 21.31
N ILE A 36 -2.52 -0.24 20.23
CA ILE A 36 -2.33 1.07 19.62
C ILE A 36 -2.69 1.03 18.14
N THR A 37 -3.53 1.96 17.71
CA THR A 37 -4.00 2.08 16.33
C THR A 37 -3.34 3.28 15.64
N SER A 38 -2.64 3.02 14.54
CA SER A 38 -2.28 4.04 13.56
C SER A 38 -3.45 4.24 12.62
N CYS A 39 -3.93 5.47 12.49
CA CYS A 39 -5.09 5.81 11.67
C CYS A 39 -4.85 7.17 11.02
N ASP A 40 -5.01 7.24 9.69
CA ASP A 40 -5.01 8.52 8.99
C ASP A 40 -6.27 9.33 9.38
N ALA A 41 -6.17 10.66 9.35
CA ALA A 41 -7.24 11.53 9.85
C ALA A 41 -8.54 11.47 9.02
N ASP A 42 -8.46 11.01 7.77
CA ASP A 42 -9.57 10.80 6.85
C ASP A 42 -10.09 9.36 6.84
N SER A 43 -9.49 8.45 7.63
CA SER A 43 -9.96 7.08 7.77
C SER A 43 -11.24 7.00 8.60
N GLN A 44 -12.30 6.49 7.98
CA GLN A 44 -13.60 6.25 8.56
C GLN A 44 -13.68 4.79 8.97
N LEU A 45 -13.44 4.53 10.26
CA LEU A 45 -13.59 3.22 10.86
C LEU A 45 -15.08 2.90 11.04
N PRO A 46 -15.53 1.65 10.80
CA PRO A 46 -16.90 1.26 11.08
C PRO A 46 -17.15 1.26 12.60
N SER A 47 -18.41 1.43 13.00
CA SER A 47 -18.79 1.58 14.41
C SER A 47 -18.38 0.39 15.29
N ASP A 48 -18.32 -0.81 14.69
CA ASP A 48 -17.95 -2.07 15.33
C ASP A 48 -16.46 -2.43 15.15
N TYR A 49 -15.63 -1.52 14.63
CA TYR A 49 -14.21 -1.77 14.36
C TYR A 49 -13.46 -2.25 15.60
N PHE A 50 -13.55 -1.50 16.70
CA PHE A 50 -12.83 -1.81 17.92
C PHE A 50 -13.38 -3.06 18.62
N ALA A 51 -14.70 -3.32 18.51
CA ALA A 51 -15.28 -4.57 19.04
C ALA A 51 -14.74 -5.80 18.30
N ASN A 52 -14.69 -5.74 16.96
CA ASN A 52 -14.11 -6.79 16.12
C ASN A 52 -12.61 -6.95 16.39
N LEU A 53 -11.86 -5.85 16.45
CA LEU A 53 -10.45 -5.87 16.82
C LEU A 53 -10.22 -6.55 18.18
N SER A 54 -10.98 -6.19 19.21
CA SER A 54 -10.86 -6.80 20.54
C SER A 54 -11.14 -8.30 20.49
N TYR A 55 -12.14 -8.74 19.73
CA TYR A 55 -12.41 -10.16 19.52
C TYR A 55 -11.17 -10.86 18.93
N TYR A 56 -10.62 -10.36 17.82
CA TYR A 56 -9.42 -10.95 17.22
C TYR A 56 -8.22 -10.92 18.19
N TYR A 57 -7.99 -9.81 18.89
CA TYR A 57 -6.84 -9.67 19.78
C TYR A 57 -6.88 -10.61 20.99
N ILE A 58 -8.07 -10.86 21.54
CA ILE A 58 -8.25 -11.73 22.72
C ILE A 58 -8.12 -13.20 22.33
N PHE A 59 -8.72 -13.61 21.21
CA PHE A 59 -8.82 -15.02 20.84
C PHE A 59 -7.68 -15.51 19.94
N ASP A 60 -6.95 -14.62 19.30
CA ASP A 60 -5.85 -15.01 18.43
C ASP A 60 -4.58 -15.37 19.22
N GLN A 61 -3.99 -16.52 18.90
CA GLN A 61 -2.74 -16.95 19.52
C GLN A 61 -1.61 -15.99 19.13
N ASP A 62 -0.71 -15.72 20.07
CA ASP A 62 0.42 -14.79 19.84
C ASP A 62 -0.05 -13.39 19.37
N SER A 63 -1.26 -12.96 19.75
CA SER A 63 -1.87 -11.68 19.34
C SER A 63 -0.97 -10.47 19.58
N ILE A 64 -0.15 -10.52 20.63
CA ILE A 64 0.81 -9.47 20.97
C ILE A 64 1.86 -9.25 19.87
N TYR A 65 2.13 -10.22 18.99
CA TYR A 65 3.11 -10.11 17.89
C TYR A 65 2.48 -9.69 16.55
N LYS A 66 1.15 -9.50 16.52
CA LYS A 66 0.40 -9.36 15.27
C LYS A 66 -0.01 -7.92 14.99
N PHE A 67 -0.14 -7.64 13.71
CA PHE A 67 -0.75 -6.42 13.18
C PHE A 67 -2.16 -6.76 12.72
N TYR A 68 -3.12 -5.86 12.93
CA TYR A 68 -4.51 -6.02 12.54
C TYR A 68 -4.88 -4.90 11.58
N THR A 69 -5.39 -5.22 10.40
CA THR A 69 -5.72 -4.20 9.38
C THR A 69 -7.04 -4.52 8.69
N GLY A 70 -7.78 -3.48 8.33
CA GLY A 70 -9.02 -3.60 7.57
C GLY A 70 -8.80 -3.48 6.06
N ALA A 71 -9.89 -3.54 5.32
CA ALA A 71 -9.91 -3.24 3.89
C ALA A 71 -9.92 -1.71 3.71
N VAL A 72 -8.76 -1.10 3.49
CA VAL A 72 -8.65 0.33 3.15
C VAL A 72 -9.20 0.58 1.75
N GLN A 73 -10.29 1.35 1.67
CA GLN A 73 -11.03 1.67 0.45
C GLN A 73 -11.01 3.18 0.23
N LEU A 74 -10.46 3.62 -0.89
CA LEU A 74 -10.37 5.04 -1.27
C LEU A 74 -11.69 5.50 -1.90
N TYR A 75 -12.79 5.22 -1.20
CA TYR A 75 -14.14 5.40 -1.70
C TYR A 75 -14.95 6.49 -1.00
N ALA A 76 -14.45 7.08 0.08
CA ALA A 76 -15.22 8.04 0.88
C ALA A 76 -15.70 9.24 0.05
N ASN A 77 -14.84 9.76 -0.83
CA ASN A 77 -15.15 10.87 -1.74
C ASN A 77 -15.22 10.46 -3.22
N ILE A 78 -15.37 9.16 -3.53
CA ILE A 78 -15.21 8.64 -4.90
C ILE A 78 -16.09 9.33 -5.92
N TRP A 79 -17.30 9.73 -5.53
CA TRP A 79 -18.28 10.37 -6.43
C TRP A 79 -18.02 11.86 -6.68
N ARG A 80 -17.16 12.50 -5.87
CA ARG A 80 -16.71 13.89 -6.09
C ARG A 80 -15.56 13.97 -7.09
N LEU A 81 -14.80 12.88 -7.23
CA LEU A 81 -13.64 12.85 -8.11
C LEU A 81 -13.99 12.95 -9.61
N PRO A 82 -13.10 13.54 -10.43
CA PRO A 82 -13.15 13.38 -11.88
C PRO A 82 -12.89 11.92 -12.29
N PHE A 83 -13.34 11.53 -13.49
CA PHE A 83 -13.35 10.13 -13.94
C PHE A 83 -11.97 9.44 -13.85
N PHE A 84 -10.88 10.12 -14.22
CA PHE A 84 -9.53 9.54 -14.18
C PHE A 84 -9.09 9.19 -12.76
N ALA A 85 -9.36 10.09 -11.80
CA ALA A 85 -9.01 9.88 -10.40
C ALA A 85 -9.91 8.80 -9.80
N ARG A 86 -11.17 8.71 -10.24
CA ARG A 86 -12.07 7.62 -9.89
C ARG A 86 -11.49 6.27 -10.28
N VAL A 87 -11.06 6.10 -11.54
CA VAL A 87 -10.47 4.87 -12.06
C VAL A 87 -9.18 4.52 -11.30
N LYS A 88 -8.28 5.49 -11.09
CA LYS A 88 -7.04 5.28 -10.32
C LYS A 88 -7.32 4.74 -8.92
N ASN A 89 -8.17 5.42 -8.16
CA ASN A 89 -8.44 5.06 -6.77
C ASN A 89 -9.31 3.79 -6.63
N SER A 90 -10.10 3.47 -7.66
CA SER A 90 -10.76 2.17 -7.80
C SER A 90 -9.73 1.04 -7.89
N MET A 91 -8.71 1.18 -8.76
CA MET A 91 -7.63 0.20 -8.86
C MET A 91 -6.87 0.02 -7.54
N SER A 92 -6.50 1.13 -6.88
CA SER A 92 -5.84 1.08 -5.56
C SER A 92 -6.71 0.37 -4.51
N THR A 93 -8.02 0.62 -4.51
CA THR A 93 -8.96 -0.03 -3.59
C THR A 93 -9.04 -1.53 -3.82
N ILE A 94 -9.22 -1.97 -5.07
CA ILE A 94 -9.27 -3.39 -5.40
C ILE A 94 -7.96 -4.08 -5.03
N TYR A 95 -6.81 -3.44 -5.27
CA TYR A 95 -5.50 -3.94 -4.85
C TYR A 95 -5.43 -4.12 -3.33
N ASN A 96 -5.83 -3.12 -2.55
CA ASN A 96 -5.81 -3.19 -1.08
C ASN A 96 -6.73 -4.27 -0.53
N VAL A 97 -7.93 -4.41 -1.10
CA VAL A 97 -8.90 -5.44 -0.71
C VAL A 97 -8.38 -6.84 -1.09
N GLY A 98 -7.87 -7.00 -2.31
CA GLY A 98 -7.33 -8.25 -2.82
C GLY A 98 -6.08 -8.73 -2.06
N ARG A 99 -5.36 -7.85 -1.37
CA ARG A 99 -4.23 -8.24 -0.52
C ARG A 99 -4.67 -8.95 0.76
N LEU A 100 -5.87 -8.68 1.27
CA LEU A 100 -6.32 -9.26 2.55
C LEU A 100 -6.41 -10.78 2.54
N ILE A 101 -6.62 -11.39 1.37
CA ILE A 101 -6.64 -12.86 1.23
C ILE A 101 -5.23 -13.48 1.21
N ARG A 102 -4.18 -12.67 1.04
CA ARG A 102 -2.77 -13.12 1.01
C ARG A 102 -2.12 -12.99 2.39
N THR A 103 -2.72 -13.65 3.39
CA THR A 103 -2.25 -13.64 4.79
C THR A 103 -0.83 -14.21 4.96
N ASP A 104 -0.36 -14.99 3.98
CA ASP A 104 1.01 -15.48 3.87
C ASP A 104 2.05 -14.36 3.75
N LYS A 105 1.67 -13.21 3.16
CA LYS A 105 2.54 -12.05 2.94
C LYS A 105 1.90 -10.70 3.21
N LEU A 106 0.80 -10.67 3.97
CA LEU A 106 0.08 -9.43 4.25
C LEU A 106 0.91 -8.53 5.18
N VAL A 107 1.02 -7.27 4.78
CA VAL A 107 1.69 -6.19 5.53
C VAL A 107 0.67 -5.08 5.75
N PRO A 108 0.60 -4.46 6.95
CA PRO A 108 -0.31 -3.34 7.21
C PRO A 108 -0.08 -2.18 6.24
N PHE A 109 -1.16 -1.46 5.92
CA PHE A 109 -1.12 -0.30 5.04
C PHE A 109 -2.09 0.77 5.52
N SER A 110 -1.62 2.00 5.68
CA SER A 110 -2.32 3.21 6.14
C SER A 110 -2.87 3.12 7.57
N THR A 111 -3.81 2.19 7.79
CA THR A 111 -4.55 2.03 9.04
C THR A 111 -4.39 0.60 9.59
N TYR A 112 -3.81 0.51 10.78
CA TYR A 112 -3.57 -0.77 11.46
C TYR A 112 -3.52 -0.62 12.97
N THR A 113 -3.72 -1.73 13.66
CA THR A 113 -3.56 -1.84 15.11
C THR A 113 -2.53 -2.90 15.45
N THR A 114 -1.77 -2.71 16.52
CA THR A 114 -0.92 -3.76 17.10
C THR A 114 -0.83 -3.60 18.62
N SER A 115 -0.15 -4.51 19.32
CA SER A 115 0.08 -4.38 20.76
C SER A 115 1.07 -3.26 21.05
N PHE A 116 0.82 -2.52 22.13
CA PHE A 116 1.77 -1.52 22.60
C PHE A 116 3.09 -2.16 23.05
N TRP A 117 3.01 -3.38 23.62
CA TRP A 117 4.17 -4.19 23.94
C TRP A 117 5.11 -4.38 22.73
N LEU A 118 4.57 -4.76 21.56
CA LEU A 118 5.40 -4.98 20.37
C LEU A 118 6.10 -3.70 19.91
N ILE A 119 5.38 -2.58 19.92
CA ILE A 119 5.93 -1.27 19.58
C ILE A 119 7.09 -0.90 20.52
N LYS A 120 6.92 -1.11 21.84
CA LYS A 120 7.98 -0.88 22.81
C LYS A 120 9.19 -1.79 22.54
N GLU A 121 8.95 -3.07 22.25
CA GLU A 121 10.01 -4.03 21.95
C GLU A 121 10.83 -3.66 20.71
N ILE A 122 10.19 -3.12 19.67
CA ILE A 122 10.92 -2.70 18.46
C ILE A 122 11.54 -1.30 18.59
N GLY A 123 11.43 -0.64 19.73
CA GLY A 123 11.96 0.70 19.97
C GLY A 123 11.16 1.80 19.30
N PHE A 124 9.83 1.69 19.33
CA PHE A 124 8.86 2.68 18.82
C PHE A 124 8.95 2.93 17.30
N TRP A 125 8.14 3.85 16.78
CA TRP A 125 8.23 4.30 15.39
C TRP A 125 9.51 5.08 15.13
N SER A 126 10.09 4.89 13.94
CA SER A 126 11.27 5.64 13.49
C SER A 126 10.80 7.01 12.97
N PRO A 127 11.30 8.15 13.51
CA PRO A 127 10.76 9.48 13.19
C PRO A 127 11.08 9.96 11.78
N ASP A 128 12.12 9.41 11.15
CA ASP A 128 12.73 9.82 9.90
C ASP A 128 12.38 8.93 8.69
N ILE A 129 11.52 7.92 8.89
CA ILE A 129 11.13 6.97 7.84
C ILE A 129 9.74 7.30 7.30
N VAL A 130 9.67 7.64 6.01
CA VAL A 130 8.41 7.95 5.30
C VAL A 130 7.46 6.75 5.18
N PRO A 131 7.90 5.54 4.74
CA PRO A 131 7.04 4.35 4.73
C PRO A 131 6.99 3.69 6.11
N GLU A 132 6.44 4.40 7.10
CA GLU A 132 6.45 4.00 8.50
C GLU A 132 5.74 2.67 8.76
N ASP A 133 4.65 2.39 8.03
CA ASP A 133 3.86 1.16 8.18
C ASP A 133 4.70 -0.09 7.90
N PHE A 134 5.33 -0.12 6.72
CA PHE A 134 6.19 -1.20 6.26
C PHE A 134 7.42 -1.33 7.15
N HIS A 135 8.06 -0.20 7.46
CA HIS A 135 9.27 -0.19 8.28
C HIS A 135 9.00 -0.73 9.69
N THR A 136 7.91 -0.29 10.32
CA THR A 136 7.50 -0.74 11.66
C THR A 136 7.20 -2.25 11.65
N PHE A 137 6.49 -2.72 10.64
CA PHE A 137 6.25 -4.15 10.45
C PHE A 137 7.55 -4.94 10.27
N CYS A 138 8.49 -4.46 9.44
CA CYS A 138 9.77 -5.13 9.22
C CYS A 138 10.67 -5.12 10.46
N LYS A 139 10.67 -4.04 11.26
CA LYS A 139 11.34 -4.01 12.58
C LYS A 139 10.82 -5.14 13.48
N ALA A 140 9.50 -5.31 13.55
CA ALA A 140 8.89 -6.41 14.29
C ALA A 140 9.27 -7.77 13.71
N LEU A 141 9.16 -7.93 12.38
CA LEU A 141 9.45 -9.18 11.68
C LEU A 141 10.90 -9.64 11.91
N PHE A 142 11.89 -8.75 11.81
CA PHE A 142 13.29 -9.14 12.05
C PHE A 142 13.60 -9.38 13.53
N LYS A 143 12.84 -8.76 14.46
CA LYS A 143 12.98 -9.04 15.89
C LYS A 143 12.34 -10.38 16.28
N PHE A 144 11.18 -10.71 15.70
CA PHE A 144 10.40 -11.91 16.01
C PHE A 144 9.97 -12.67 14.73
N PRO A 145 10.92 -13.26 13.98
CA PRO A 145 10.72 -13.73 12.61
C PRO A 145 9.74 -14.90 12.45
N ALA A 146 9.50 -15.67 13.53
CA ALA A 146 8.56 -16.79 13.51
C ALA A 146 7.12 -16.38 13.85
N LYS A 147 6.91 -15.23 14.50
CA LYS A 147 5.64 -14.89 15.17
C LYS A 147 4.89 -13.74 14.50
N VAL A 148 5.60 -12.76 13.93
CA VAL A 148 4.96 -11.58 13.35
C VAL A 148 4.15 -11.94 12.12
N ALA A 149 2.92 -11.42 12.09
CA ALA A 149 1.94 -11.65 11.05
C ALA A 149 0.97 -10.47 10.99
N THR A 150 0.28 -10.34 9.86
CA THR A 150 -0.86 -9.43 9.75
C THR A 150 -2.16 -10.23 9.67
N VAL A 151 -3.14 -9.85 10.48
CA VAL A 151 -4.47 -10.43 10.54
C VAL A 151 -5.45 -9.46 9.85
N PRO A 152 -6.10 -9.90 8.76
CA PRO A 152 -7.14 -9.11 8.12
C PRO A 152 -8.41 -9.12 8.99
N LEU A 153 -8.92 -7.93 9.34
CA LEU A 153 -10.18 -7.77 10.06
C LEU A 153 -11.42 -7.84 9.13
N PHE A 154 -11.20 -7.86 7.81
CA PHE A 154 -12.23 -7.87 6.75
C PHE A 154 -13.32 -6.79 6.87
N GLN A 155 -13.07 -5.74 7.65
CA GLN A 155 -13.93 -4.58 7.79
C GLN A 155 -13.52 -3.47 6.82
N LYS A 156 -14.50 -2.78 6.24
CA LYS A 156 -14.27 -1.67 5.31
C LYS A 156 -13.81 -0.44 6.09
N ILE A 157 -12.62 0.04 5.81
CA ILE A 157 -12.11 1.33 6.29
C ILE A 157 -12.16 2.27 5.10
N MET A 158 -13.08 3.23 5.13
CA MET A 158 -13.25 4.17 4.02
C MET A 158 -12.31 5.36 4.24
N SER A 159 -11.50 5.71 3.24
CA SER A 159 -10.61 6.87 3.29
C SER A 159 -10.85 7.75 2.07
N ASP A 160 -10.45 9.01 2.14
CA ASP A 160 -10.55 9.92 1.02
C ASP A 160 -9.45 9.59 0.00
N ALA A 161 -9.83 9.52 -1.27
CA ALA A 161 -8.89 9.62 -2.35
C ALA A 161 -8.34 11.06 -2.42
N ALA A 162 -7.08 11.22 -2.86
CA ALA A 162 -6.53 12.55 -3.11
C ALA A 162 -7.43 13.36 -4.06
N GLU A 163 -7.91 14.50 -3.57
CA GLU A 163 -8.80 15.43 -4.25
C GLU A 163 -8.19 16.83 -4.17
N GLY A 164 -8.45 17.68 -5.18
CA GLY A 164 -8.04 19.08 -5.20
C GLY A 164 -9.20 19.99 -5.64
N GLU A 165 -8.99 21.30 -5.66
CA GLU A 165 -10.04 22.27 -6.03
C GLU A 165 -10.58 22.06 -7.45
N GLY A 166 -9.73 21.60 -8.37
CA GLY A 166 -10.09 21.24 -9.73
C GLY A 166 -9.37 20.00 -10.25
N SER A 167 -9.61 19.64 -11.52
CA SER A 167 -9.03 18.44 -12.15
C SER A 167 -7.51 18.45 -12.13
N ILE A 168 -6.87 19.58 -12.44
CA ILE A 168 -5.40 19.68 -12.48
C ILE A 168 -4.79 19.45 -11.10
N ASP A 169 -5.35 20.06 -10.06
CA ASP A 169 -4.86 19.87 -8.70
C ASP A 169 -5.15 18.47 -8.18
N THR A 170 -6.27 17.87 -8.60
CA THR A 170 -6.55 16.45 -8.33
C THR A 170 -5.49 15.54 -8.97
N ILE A 171 -5.10 15.80 -10.23
CA ILE A 171 -4.01 15.07 -10.90
C ILE A 171 -2.72 15.21 -10.08
N LYS A 172 -2.33 16.44 -9.71
CA LYS A 172 -1.12 16.71 -8.92
C LYS A 172 -1.14 15.99 -7.57
N ASN A 173 -2.26 16.06 -6.85
CA ASN A 173 -2.42 15.44 -5.54
C ASN A 173 -2.31 13.90 -5.63
N ASN A 174 -2.94 13.27 -6.63
CA ASN A 174 -2.80 11.83 -6.88
C ASN A 174 -1.36 11.46 -7.27
N TYR A 175 -0.72 12.26 -8.12
CA TYR A 175 0.66 12.06 -8.53
C TYR A 175 1.63 12.09 -7.34
N PHE A 176 1.54 13.10 -6.48
CA PHE A 176 2.41 13.22 -5.31
C PHE A 176 2.09 12.18 -4.24
N GLN A 177 0.83 11.79 -4.07
CA GLN A 177 0.44 10.70 -3.19
C GLN A 177 1.07 9.38 -3.65
N GLU A 178 0.98 9.06 -4.94
CA GLU A 178 1.59 7.85 -5.48
C GLU A 178 3.11 7.87 -5.36
N ARG A 179 3.76 8.99 -5.70
CA ARG A 179 5.22 9.14 -5.54
C ARG A 179 5.64 8.88 -4.09
N ARG A 180 4.83 9.29 -3.11
CA ARG A 180 5.08 9.02 -1.69
C ARG A 180 4.91 7.54 -1.36
N TRP A 181 3.93 6.85 -1.92
CA TRP A 181 3.77 5.40 -1.74
C TRP A 181 4.90 4.61 -2.38
N SER A 182 5.30 4.95 -3.61
CA SER A 182 6.47 4.34 -4.28
C SER A 182 7.80 4.67 -3.62
N TRP A 183 7.85 5.70 -2.75
CA TRP A 183 9.02 5.95 -1.92
C TRP A 183 9.30 4.83 -0.90
N GLY A 184 8.40 3.86 -0.74
CA GLY A 184 8.64 2.63 0.02
C GLY A 184 9.98 1.94 -0.31
N ILE A 185 10.45 2.06 -1.56
CA ILE A 185 11.76 1.55 -2.00
C ILE A 185 12.93 2.10 -1.17
N SER A 186 12.80 3.25 -0.51
CA SER A 186 13.85 3.80 0.35
C SER A 186 14.18 2.88 1.53
N ASP A 187 13.25 2.03 1.94
CA ASP A 187 13.45 1.09 3.05
C ASP A 187 14.08 -0.25 2.60
N ASP A 188 14.08 -0.56 1.30
CA ASP A 188 14.53 -1.86 0.78
C ASP A 188 15.99 -2.16 1.12
N GLY A 189 16.86 -1.15 1.10
CA GLY A 189 18.26 -1.33 1.50
C GLY A 189 18.41 -1.77 2.95
N TRP A 190 17.57 -1.23 3.85
CA TRP A 190 17.54 -1.63 5.25
C TRP A 190 16.94 -3.03 5.42
N ILE A 191 15.86 -3.35 4.69
CA ILE A 191 15.22 -4.67 4.70
C ILE A 191 16.21 -5.75 4.23
N ILE A 192 16.85 -5.57 3.07
CA ILE A 192 17.82 -6.52 2.50
C ILE A 192 19.00 -6.72 3.45
N LYS A 193 19.54 -5.65 4.03
CA LYS A 193 20.62 -5.74 5.03
C LYS A 193 20.21 -6.61 6.22
N ASN A 194 18.98 -6.44 6.72
CA ASN A 194 18.48 -7.23 7.84
C ASN A 194 18.11 -8.67 7.46
N MET A 195 17.66 -8.91 6.23
CA MET A 195 17.51 -10.27 5.68
C MET A 195 18.85 -11.00 5.69
N ILE A 196 19.89 -10.40 5.10
CA ILE A 196 21.25 -10.97 5.05
C ILE A 196 21.77 -11.21 6.47
N LYS A 197 21.67 -10.21 7.35
CA LYS A 197 22.09 -10.34 8.76
C LYS A 197 21.35 -11.48 9.48
N SER A 198 20.05 -11.64 9.24
CA SER A 198 19.25 -12.70 9.86
C SER A 198 19.69 -14.08 9.38
N VAL A 199 20.05 -14.23 8.10
CA VAL A 199 20.60 -15.49 7.55
C VAL A 199 21.97 -15.77 8.18
N LEU A 200 22.88 -14.79 8.16
CA LEU A 200 24.23 -14.95 8.70
C LEU A 200 24.26 -15.27 10.20
N THR A 201 23.26 -14.81 10.94
CA THR A 201 23.15 -15.07 12.39
C THR A 201 22.29 -16.28 12.74
N GLY A 202 21.79 -17.03 11.75
CA GLY A 202 20.94 -18.21 11.97
C GLY A 202 19.54 -17.90 12.52
N LYS A 203 19.11 -16.62 12.49
CA LYS A 203 17.81 -16.16 13.01
C LYS A 203 16.72 -16.11 11.94
N ALA A 204 17.09 -16.18 10.67
CA ALA A 204 16.13 -16.14 9.57
C ALA A 204 15.19 -17.35 9.62
N THR A 205 13.90 -17.09 9.37
CA THR A 205 12.92 -18.14 9.06
C THR A 205 12.56 -18.05 7.58
N LEU A 206 12.11 -19.16 6.99
CA LEU A 206 11.61 -19.16 5.62
C LEU A 206 10.48 -18.13 5.43
N ARG A 207 9.59 -18.03 6.43
CA ARG A 207 8.51 -17.06 6.46
C ARG A 207 9.02 -15.61 6.42
N SER A 208 9.95 -15.24 7.32
CA SER A 208 10.46 -13.87 7.37
C SER A 208 11.18 -13.49 6.08
N LEU A 209 11.90 -14.42 5.46
CA LEU A 209 12.56 -14.21 4.17
C LEU A 209 11.55 -14.10 3.02
N TYR A 210 10.51 -14.93 3.04
CA TYR A 210 9.43 -14.90 2.05
C TYR A 210 8.69 -13.56 2.06
N ILE A 211 8.26 -13.10 3.24
CA ILE A 211 7.56 -11.82 3.38
C ILE A 211 8.47 -10.66 2.98
N SER A 212 9.69 -10.60 3.52
CA SER A 212 10.64 -9.51 3.23
C SER A 212 11.03 -9.47 1.75
N GLY A 213 11.26 -10.63 1.13
CA GLY A 213 11.54 -10.73 -0.30
C GLY A 213 10.36 -10.27 -1.16
N HIS A 214 9.13 -10.57 -0.74
CA HIS A 214 7.94 -10.05 -1.42
C HIS A 214 7.76 -8.55 -1.26
N ILE A 215 8.10 -7.95 -0.12
CA ILE A 215 8.05 -6.49 0.06
C ILE A 215 9.00 -5.82 -0.95
N VAL A 216 10.26 -6.26 -1.00
CA VAL A 216 11.26 -5.74 -1.95
C VAL A 216 10.82 -5.96 -3.39
N PHE A 217 10.30 -7.16 -3.70
CA PHE A 217 9.81 -7.46 -5.04
C PHE A 217 8.62 -6.57 -5.43
N ASP A 218 7.65 -6.37 -4.53
CA ASP A 218 6.45 -5.58 -4.78
C ASP A 218 6.80 -4.08 -4.95
N HIS A 219 7.77 -3.54 -4.19
CA HIS A 219 8.29 -2.17 -4.38
C HIS A 219 8.96 -1.98 -5.75
N ILE A 220 9.84 -2.90 -6.15
CA ILE A 220 10.57 -2.80 -7.43
C ILE A 220 9.62 -3.03 -8.62
N SER A 221 8.83 -4.11 -8.57
CA SER A 221 7.98 -4.51 -9.68
C SER A 221 6.76 -3.61 -9.84
N GLY A 222 6.20 -3.08 -8.75
CA GLY A 222 4.95 -2.30 -8.76
C GLY A 222 4.97 -1.10 -9.71
N VAL A 223 6.13 -0.46 -9.89
CA VAL A 223 6.28 0.71 -10.77
C VAL A 223 6.22 0.33 -12.26
N GLY A 224 6.87 -0.77 -12.65
CA GLY A 224 7.10 -1.14 -14.04
C GLY A 224 6.28 -2.31 -14.58
N LEU A 225 5.62 -3.09 -13.71
CA LEU A 225 4.99 -4.35 -14.11
C LEU A 225 3.90 -4.16 -15.17
N ALA A 226 3.09 -3.09 -15.07
CA ALA A 226 2.08 -2.79 -16.08
C ALA A 226 2.69 -2.53 -17.47
N LEU A 227 3.82 -1.81 -17.54
CA LEU A 227 4.57 -1.59 -18.79
C LEU A 227 5.20 -2.88 -19.31
N LEU A 228 5.77 -3.70 -18.42
CA LEU A 228 6.36 -4.98 -18.79
C LEU A 228 5.32 -5.95 -19.36
N VAL A 229 4.14 -6.04 -18.74
CA VAL A 229 3.05 -6.92 -19.23
C VAL A 229 2.50 -6.42 -20.57
N SER A 230 2.34 -5.11 -20.72
CA SER A 230 1.72 -4.52 -21.92
C SER A 230 2.68 -4.41 -23.12
N LEU A 231 3.96 -4.11 -22.89
CA LEU A 231 4.95 -3.84 -23.94
C LEU A 231 6.09 -4.85 -23.99
N GLY A 232 6.36 -5.58 -22.90
CA GLY A 232 7.57 -6.38 -22.74
C GLY A 232 7.77 -7.46 -23.81
N GLY A 233 6.70 -8.07 -24.30
CA GLY A 233 6.78 -9.06 -25.38
C GLY A 233 7.24 -8.50 -26.72
N ASN A 234 7.04 -7.20 -26.96
CA ASN A 234 7.35 -6.54 -28.23
C ASN A 234 8.68 -5.77 -28.19
N ILE A 235 9.15 -5.35 -27.01
CA ILE A 235 10.39 -4.55 -26.86
C ILE A 235 11.61 -5.21 -27.54
N PRO A 236 11.92 -6.50 -27.32
CA PRO A 236 13.09 -7.13 -27.95
C PRO A 236 13.04 -7.11 -29.48
N LEU A 237 11.85 -7.27 -30.07
CA LEU A 237 11.66 -7.24 -31.52
C LEU A 237 11.81 -5.82 -32.11
N LEU A 238 11.40 -4.80 -31.36
CA LEU A 238 11.57 -3.40 -31.74
C LEU A 238 13.05 -2.99 -31.71
N ILE A 239 13.84 -3.52 -30.77
CA ILE A 239 15.27 -3.22 -30.64
C ILE A 239 16.09 -4.03 -31.65
N ASN A 240 15.77 -5.32 -31.83
CA ASN A 240 16.48 -6.20 -32.74
C ASN A 240 15.49 -7.06 -33.55
N PRO A 241 15.09 -6.63 -34.76
CA PRO A 241 14.17 -7.39 -35.60
C PRO A 241 14.64 -8.80 -35.95
N ARG A 242 15.96 -9.06 -35.96
CA ARG A 242 16.51 -10.41 -36.21
C ARG A 242 16.20 -11.39 -35.09
N PHE A 243 15.83 -10.90 -33.90
CA PHE A 243 15.40 -11.73 -32.78
C PHE A 243 14.17 -12.58 -33.13
N ALA A 244 13.30 -12.10 -34.03
CA ALA A 244 12.13 -12.83 -34.54
C ALA A 244 12.50 -14.19 -35.15
N ASN A 245 13.71 -14.33 -35.69
CA ASN A 245 14.18 -15.56 -36.32
C ASN A 245 14.63 -16.63 -35.31
N THR A 246 14.62 -16.31 -34.01
CA THR A 246 14.89 -17.28 -32.95
C THR A 246 13.60 -17.92 -32.46
N VAL A 247 13.69 -19.13 -31.91
CA VAL A 247 12.54 -19.82 -31.30
C VAL A 247 11.89 -18.97 -30.20
N VAL A 248 12.71 -18.26 -29.41
CA VAL A 248 12.20 -17.38 -28.34
C VAL A 248 11.53 -16.16 -28.92
N GLY A 249 12.14 -15.48 -29.90
CA GLY A 249 11.58 -14.26 -30.48
C GLY A 249 10.29 -14.48 -31.27
N PHE A 250 10.11 -15.64 -31.90
CA PHE A 250 8.84 -16.02 -32.51
C PHE A 250 7.74 -16.25 -31.47
N ASN A 251 8.05 -16.96 -30.38
CA ASN A 251 7.06 -17.34 -29.37
C ASN A 251 6.74 -16.22 -28.38
N LEU A 252 7.65 -15.28 -28.15
CA LEU A 252 7.52 -14.25 -27.10
C LEU A 252 6.26 -13.38 -27.26
N PRO A 253 5.94 -12.81 -28.44
CA PRO A 253 4.70 -12.03 -28.62
C PRO A 253 3.44 -12.87 -28.45
N ILE A 254 3.47 -14.15 -28.83
CA ILE A 254 2.34 -15.08 -28.69
C ILE A 254 2.04 -15.30 -27.21
N VAL A 255 3.06 -15.63 -26.42
CA VAL A 255 2.93 -15.82 -24.96
C VAL A 255 2.51 -14.53 -24.28
N SER A 256 3.10 -13.40 -24.68
CA SER A 256 2.74 -12.08 -24.14
C SER A 256 1.28 -11.72 -24.44
N SER A 257 0.81 -11.99 -25.67
CA SER A 257 -0.59 -11.77 -26.06
C SER A 257 -1.55 -12.62 -25.23
N PHE A 258 -1.20 -13.88 -24.99
CA PHE A 258 -1.97 -14.77 -24.12
C PHE A 258 -2.07 -14.24 -22.68
N ILE A 259 -0.95 -13.76 -22.11
CA ILE A 259 -0.93 -13.14 -20.77
C ILE A 259 -1.82 -11.87 -20.75
N ILE A 260 -1.76 -11.04 -21.79
CA ILE A 260 -2.60 -9.84 -21.91
C ILE A 260 -4.09 -10.21 -21.98
N GLN A 261 -4.46 -11.25 -22.72
CA GLN A 261 -5.86 -11.72 -22.80
C GLN A 261 -6.39 -12.18 -21.43
N ILE A 262 -5.58 -12.96 -20.68
CA ILE A 262 -5.93 -13.35 -19.31
C ILE A 262 -6.05 -12.11 -18.42
N THR A 263 -5.12 -11.16 -18.56
CA THR A 263 -5.14 -9.90 -17.79
C THR A 263 -6.41 -9.10 -18.07
N LEU A 264 -6.84 -9.00 -19.33
CA LEU A 264 -8.08 -8.32 -19.72
C LEU A 264 -9.32 -9.02 -19.16
N LEU A 265 -9.34 -10.35 -19.10
CA LEU A 265 -10.43 -11.09 -18.46
C LEU A 265 -10.54 -10.74 -16.97
N PHE A 266 -9.43 -10.79 -16.23
CA PHE A 266 -9.43 -10.41 -14.82
C PHE A 266 -9.70 -8.93 -14.60
N PHE A 267 -9.31 -8.07 -15.55
CA PHE A 267 -9.64 -6.65 -15.51
C PHE A 267 -11.16 -6.42 -15.59
N VAL A 268 -11.88 -7.16 -16.44
CA VAL A 268 -13.36 -7.11 -16.45
C VAL A 268 -13.94 -7.56 -15.11
N LEU A 269 -13.41 -8.63 -14.50
CA LEU A 269 -13.84 -9.06 -13.17
C LEU A 269 -13.58 -7.99 -12.11
N MET A 270 -12.44 -7.29 -12.18
CA MET A 270 -12.14 -6.15 -11.30
C MET A 270 -13.17 -5.03 -11.44
N ILE A 271 -13.57 -4.68 -12.66
CA ILE A 271 -14.62 -3.66 -12.91
C ILE A 271 -15.93 -4.06 -12.25
N ILE A 272 -16.30 -5.34 -12.31
CA ILE A 272 -17.50 -5.86 -11.66
C ILE A 272 -17.38 -5.73 -10.13
N VAL A 273 -16.28 -6.21 -9.56
CA VAL A 273 -16.04 -6.15 -8.10
C VAL A 273 -16.07 -4.69 -7.61
N ASP A 274 -15.39 -3.78 -8.30
CA ASP A 274 -15.43 -2.35 -8.00
C ASP A 274 -16.85 -1.79 -7.98
N SER A 275 -17.67 -2.14 -8.97
CA SER A 275 -19.06 -1.67 -9.06
C SER A 275 -19.92 -2.15 -7.88
N LEU A 276 -19.61 -3.32 -7.31
CA LEU A 276 -20.30 -3.89 -6.15
C LEU A 276 -19.80 -3.28 -4.84
N MET A 277 -18.54 -2.85 -4.80
CA MET A 277 -17.91 -2.32 -3.59
C MET A 277 -18.15 -0.82 -3.39
N LYS A 278 -18.28 -0.07 -4.49
CA LYS A 278 -18.49 1.38 -4.45
C LYS A 278 -19.76 1.76 -3.68
N PRO A 279 -19.74 2.88 -2.94
CA PRO A 279 -20.92 3.39 -2.26
C PRO A 279 -22.01 3.74 -3.26
N THR A 280 -23.26 3.80 -2.78
CA THR A 280 -24.39 4.17 -3.63
C THR A 280 -24.18 5.53 -4.28
N ILE A 281 -24.49 5.60 -5.57
CA ILE A 281 -24.30 6.82 -6.34
C ILE A 281 -25.35 7.86 -5.90
N PRO A 282 -24.95 9.10 -5.63
CA PRO A 282 -25.91 10.15 -5.33
C PRO A 282 -26.77 10.47 -6.57
N GLY A 283 -28.08 10.51 -6.35
CA GLY A 283 -29.10 10.82 -7.36
C GLY A 283 -29.59 9.62 -8.18
N LYS A 284 -30.41 9.89 -9.20
CA LYS A 284 -30.98 8.83 -10.04
C LYS A 284 -29.93 8.22 -10.96
N MET A 285 -29.86 6.89 -10.97
CA MET A 285 -29.04 6.14 -11.90
C MET A 285 -29.77 5.98 -13.24
N THR A 286 -29.30 6.66 -14.29
CA THR A 286 -29.81 6.48 -15.66
C THR A 286 -28.97 5.47 -16.44
N PHE A 287 -29.55 4.88 -17.48
CA PHE A 287 -28.82 3.96 -18.38
C PHE A 287 -27.56 4.62 -18.97
N LYS A 288 -27.68 5.88 -19.41
CA LYS A 288 -26.54 6.68 -19.90
C LYS A 288 -25.42 6.78 -18.87
N ARG A 289 -25.75 7.04 -17.60
CA ARG A 289 -24.75 7.17 -16.52
C ARG A 289 -24.05 5.84 -16.25
N ARG A 290 -24.76 4.70 -16.31
CA ARG A 290 -24.14 3.37 -16.20
C ARG A 290 -23.12 3.12 -17.32
N ILE A 291 -23.48 3.43 -18.57
CA ILE A 291 -22.57 3.28 -19.71
C ILE A 291 -21.36 4.20 -19.55
N LEU A 292 -21.55 5.46 -19.17
CA LEU A 292 -20.44 6.39 -18.95
C LEU A 292 -19.45 5.89 -17.89
N LEU A 293 -19.95 5.35 -16.76
CA LEU A 293 -19.11 4.77 -15.71
C LEU A 293 -18.29 3.57 -16.19
N LEU A 294 -18.86 2.73 -17.07
CA LEU A 294 -18.12 1.64 -17.69
C LEU A 294 -17.05 2.17 -18.66
N LEU A 295 -17.38 3.19 -19.46
CA LEU A 295 -16.43 3.82 -20.38
C LEU A 295 -15.29 4.56 -19.67
N GLU A 296 -15.45 4.99 -18.41
CA GLU A 296 -14.34 5.55 -17.61
C GLU A 296 -13.13 4.59 -17.60
N TRP A 297 -13.35 3.28 -17.57
CA TRP A 297 -12.28 2.28 -17.53
C TRP A 297 -11.41 2.20 -18.79
N ILE A 298 -11.87 2.72 -19.93
CA ILE A 298 -11.04 2.82 -21.15
C ILE A 298 -9.79 3.68 -20.90
N VAL A 299 -9.89 4.64 -19.97
CA VAL A 299 -8.79 5.57 -19.66
C VAL A 299 -7.75 4.93 -18.72
N GLN A 300 -8.01 3.73 -18.20
CA GLN A 300 -7.18 3.09 -17.19
C GLN A 300 -5.71 2.95 -17.60
N PRO A 301 -5.35 2.50 -18.83
CA PRO A 301 -3.94 2.40 -19.22
C PRO A 301 -3.22 3.75 -19.17
N ILE A 302 -3.90 4.82 -19.61
CA ILE A 302 -3.37 6.18 -19.61
C ILE A 302 -3.19 6.65 -18.16
N THR A 303 -4.23 6.52 -17.33
CA THR A 303 -4.18 6.90 -15.91
C THR A 303 -3.10 6.13 -15.16
N SER A 304 -2.93 4.83 -15.43
CA SER A 304 -1.87 4.01 -14.83
C SER A 304 -0.48 4.51 -15.19
N ILE A 305 -0.24 4.89 -16.45
CA ILE A 305 1.07 5.41 -16.85
C ILE A 305 1.36 6.73 -16.14
N PHE A 306 0.44 7.71 -16.23
CA PHE A 306 0.70 9.08 -15.76
C PHE A 306 0.59 9.26 -14.25
N MET A 307 -0.25 8.46 -13.56
CA MET A 307 -0.52 8.63 -12.13
C MET A 307 0.01 7.49 -11.26
N VAL A 308 0.50 6.39 -11.86
CA VAL A 308 1.10 5.26 -11.14
C VAL A 308 2.57 5.09 -11.52
N THR A 309 2.82 4.77 -12.80
CA THR A 309 4.15 4.39 -13.25
C THR A 309 5.16 5.55 -13.27
N ILE A 310 4.80 6.70 -13.85
CA ILE A 310 5.70 7.88 -13.89
C ILE A 310 6.08 8.36 -12.48
N PRO A 311 5.14 8.63 -11.55
CA PRO A 311 5.51 9.05 -10.20
C PRO A 311 6.32 7.98 -9.45
N GLY A 312 6.06 6.69 -9.71
CA GLY A 312 6.87 5.60 -9.16
C GLY A 312 8.32 5.61 -9.66
N PHE A 313 8.53 5.80 -10.96
CA PHE A 313 9.87 5.93 -11.52
C PHE A 313 10.56 7.21 -11.03
N GLU A 314 9.83 8.30 -10.85
CA GLU A 314 10.38 9.51 -10.22
C GLU A 314 10.87 9.22 -8.80
N ALA A 315 10.09 8.50 -7.98
CA ALA A 315 10.51 8.10 -6.64
C ALA A 315 11.80 7.27 -6.67
N HIS A 316 11.88 6.25 -7.52
CA HIS A 316 13.05 5.38 -7.63
C HIS A 316 14.30 6.15 -8.10
N THR A 317 14.15 6.99 -9.14
CA THR A 317 15.27 7.76 -9.70
C THR A 317 15.74 8.87 -8.74
N ARG A 318 14.83 9.52 -8.02
CA ARG A 318 15.19 10.46 -6.96
C ARG A 318 16.08 9.82 -5.90
N LEU A 319 15.71 8.63 -5.42
CA LEU A 319 16.53 7.88 -4.48
C LEU A 319 17.91 7.55 -5.07
N LEU A 320 17.95 7.06 -6.32
CA LEU A 320 19.19 6.76 -7.04
C LEU A 320 20.14 7.96 -7.13
N PHE A 321 19.60 9.16 -7.32
CA PHE A 321 20.37 10.40 -7.42
C PHE A 321 20.48 11.18 -6.09
N GLY A 322 20.10 10.57 -4.96
CA GLY A 322 20.22 11.20 -3.63
C GLY A 322 19.28 12.39 -3.38
N LYS A 323 18.22 12.56 -4.19
CA LYS A 323 17.23 13.64 -4.06
C LYS A 323 16.04 13.18 -3.21
N TYR A 324 16.23 13.12 -1.90
CA TYR A 324 15.21 12.71 -0.93
C TYR A 324 13.92 13.55 -1.04
N LEU A 325 12.78 12.96 -0.68
CA LEU A 325 11.50 13.66 -0.70
C LEU A 325 11.42 14.70 0.40
N GLU A 326 11.08 15.93 0.02
CA GLU A 326 10.59 16.96 0.94
C GLU A 326 9.10 16.72 1.24
N TYR A 327 8.67 17.04 2.46
CA TYR A 327 7.28 16.81 2.87
C TYR A 327 6.32 17.71 2.09
N TYR A 328 5.56 17.14 1.16
CA TYR A 328 4.54 17.85 0.40
C TYR A 328 3.19 17.80 1.14
N LEU A 329 2.70 18.94 1.59
CA LEU A 329 1.36 19.12 2.15
C LEU A 329 0.34 19.11 1.02
N THR A 330 -0.53 18.09 1.00
CA THR A 330 -1.67 18.04 0.08
C THR A 330 -2.58 19.23 0.38
N LYS A 331 -2.80 20.12 -0.60
CA LYS A 331 -3.80 21.19 -0.48
C LYS A 331 -5.18 20.53 -0.46
N LYS A 332 -5.83 20.55 0.71
CA LYS A 332 -7.21 20.11 0.88
C LYS A 332 -8.13 21.26 0.49
N LYS A 333 -9.29 20.93 -0.06
CA LYS A 333 -10.37 21.88 -0.27
C LYS A 333 -11.01 22.16 1.09
N ASP A 334 -11.13 23.44 1.45
CA ASP A 334 -11.80 23.89 2.67
C ASP A 334 -13.29 23.48 2.72
#